data_AF-A0A2L1U7D5-F1
#
_entry.id   AF-A0A2L1U7D5-F1
#
_cell.length_a   1.000
_cell.length_b   1.000
_cell.length_c   1.000
_cell.angle_alpha   90.00
_cell.angle_beta   90.00
_cell.angle_gamma   90.00
#
_symmetry.space_group_name_H-M   'P 1'
#
loop_
_entity.id
_entity.type
_entity.pdbx_description
1 polymer ?
#
loop_
_entity_poly.entity_id
_entity_poly.type
_entity_poly.pdbx_seq_one_letter_code
_entity_poly.pdbx_strand_id
1 'polypeptide(L)'
;MEQLIAGMQKIIAELIKWQTANPNVPEAVNQAIQNYRNEMIKKIETMAKTPFETGDIVELVSSSYEDSEHFSGDLGKVVDVKSSVLPCGHVEHDIQVVWDNGTDECWINAADFIRY
;
A
#
# COMPACT_ATOMS: atom_id res chain seq x y z
N MET A 1 0.90 -8.71 -10.50
CA MET A 1 -0.16 -8.13 -9.64
C MET A 1 -0.31 -6.63 -9.90
N GLU A 2 0.79 -5.92 -10.09
CA GLU A 2 0.88 -4.48 -10.39
C GLU A 2 0.13 -4.03 -11.65
N GLN A 3 0.27 -4.74 -12.78
CA GLN A 3 -0.48 -4.44 -14.01
C GLN A 3 -2.01 -4.54 -13.81
N LEU A 4 -2.45 -5.38 -12.88
CA LEU A 4 -3.87 -5.57 -12.58
C LEU A 4 -4.42 -4.36 -11.80
N ILE A 5 -3.69 -3.88 -10.79
CA ILE A 5 -4.07 -2.71 -9.99
C ILE A 5 -4.10 -1.45 -10.86
N ALA A 6 -3.06 -1.23 -11.67
CA ALA A 6 -3.01 -0.11 -12.61
C ALA A 6 -4.16 -0.15 -13.63
N GLY A 7 -4.49 -1.35 -14.13
CA GLY A 7 -5.65 -1.56 -14.99
C GLY A 7 -6.97 -1.20 -14.30
N MET A 8 -7.18 -1.65 -13.06
CA MET A 8 -8.39 -1.33 -12.29
C MET A 8 -8.52 0.18 -12.01
N GLN A 9 -7.41 0.87 -11.72
CA GLN A 9 -7.40 2.31 -11.48
C GLN A 9 -7.72 3.11 -12.74
N LYS A 10 -7.20 2.69 -13.89
CA LYS A 10 -7.58 3.26 -15.18
C LYS A 10 -9.08 3.14 -15.42
N ILE A 11 -9.66 1.97 -15.17
CA ILE A 11 -11.10 1.74 -15.30
C ILE A 11 -11.89 2.68 -14.36
N ILE A 12 -11.46 2.85 -13.11
CA ILE A 12 -12.08 3.79 -12.17
C ILE A 12 -12.05 5.22 -12.71
N ALA A 13 -10.91 5.68 -13.23
CA ALA A 13 -10.77 7.02 -13.80
C ALA A 13 -11.69 7.21 -15.03
N GLU A 14 -11.80 6.21 -15.90
CA GLU A 14 -12.71 6.24 -17.04
C GLU A 14 -14.18 6.28 -16.61
N LEU A 15 -14.56 5.54 -15.56
CA LEU A 15 -15.92 5.59 -15.00
C LEU A 15 -16.26 6.96 -14.42
N ILE A 16 -15.33 7.60 -13.69
CA ILE A 16 -15.52 8.95 -13.16
C ILE A 16 -15.70 9.94 -14.31
N LYS A 17 -14.83 9.88 -15.33
CA LYS A 17 -14.92 10.75 -16.50
C LYS A 17 -16.26 10.58 -17.23
N TRP A 18 -16.72 9.35 -17.37
CA TRP A 18 -18.01 9.04 -17.97
C TRP A 18 -19.18 9.56 -17.14
N GLN A 19 -19.17 9.39 -15.81
CA GLN A 19 -20.22 9.93 -14.92
C GLN A 19 -20.31 11.46 -15.01
N THR A 20 -19.18 12.16 -14.99
CA THR A 20 -19.14 13.62 -15.14
C THR A 20 -19.68 14.08 -16.50
N ALA A 21 -19.41 13.31 -17.57
CA ALA A 21 -19.91 13.62 -18.91
C ALA A 21 -21.41 13.30 -19.09
N ASN A 22 -22.01 12.50 -18.20
CA ASN A 22 -23.39 12.03 -18.32
C ASN A 22 -24.20 12.34 -17.04
N PRO A 23 -24.49 13.61 -16.71
CA PRO A 23 -25.15 13.97 -15.46
C PRO A 23 -26.61 13.52 -15.34
N ASN A 24 -27.26 13.19 -16.47
CA ASN A 24 -28.69 12.85 -16.53
C ASN A 24 -28.96 11.34 -16.62
N VAL A 25 -28.01 10.48 -16.22
CA VAL A 25 -28.26 9.03 -16.22
C VAL A 25 -29.27 8.63 -15.16
N PRO A 26 -30.10 7.61 -15.42
CA PRO A 26 -31.01 7.07 -14.42
C PRO A 26 -30.27 6.69 -13.14
N GLU A 27 -30.88 6.99 -12.00
CA GLU A 27 -30.27 6.80 -10.68
C GLU A 27 -29.84 5.35 -10.43
N ALA A 28 -30.63 4.38 -10.88
CA ALA A 28 -30.28 2.96 -10.82
C ALA A 28 -28.97 2.63 -11.55
N VAL A 29 -28.70 3.28 -12.69
CA VAL A 29 -27.45 3.11 -13.45
C VAL A 29 -26.29 3.79 -12.71
N ASN A 30 -26.52 4.97 -12.15
CA ASN A 30 -25.51 5.69 -11.38
C ASN A 30 -25.10 4.89 -10.13
N GLN A 31 -26.06 4.30 -9.44
CA GLN A 31 -25.83 3.49 -8.25
C GLN A 31 -25.09 2.18 -8.58
N ALA A 32 -25.41 1.54 -9.71
CA ALA A 32 -24.66 0.38 -10.19
C ALA A 32 -23.18 0.71 -10.48
N ILE A 33 -22.90 1.87 -11.09
CA ILE A 33 -21.53 2.33 -11.36
C ILE A 33 -20.78 2.62 -10.05
N GLN A 34 -21.43 3.28 -9.08
CA GLN A 34 -20.81 3.52 -7.79
C GLN A 34 -20.50 2.22 -7.03
N ASN A 35 -21.43 1.25 -7.05
CA ASN A 35 -21.19 -0.05 -6.42
C ASN A 35 -19.99 -0.76 -7.07
N TYR A 36 -19.94 -0.82 -8.40
CA TYR A 36 -18.82 -1.43 -9.12
C TYR A 36 -17.48 -0.74 -8.83
N ARG A 37 -17.48 0.60 -8.77
CA ARG A 37 -16.30 1.39 -8.39
C ARG A 37 -15.85 1.04 -6.96
N ASN A 38 -16.76 0.98 -6.00
CA ASN A 38 -16.44 0.66 -4.61
C ASN A 38 -15.90 -0.77 -4.46
N GLU A 39 -16.45 -1.74 -5.19
CA GLU A 39 -15.92 -3.10 -5.21
C GLU A 39 -14.50 -3.17 -5.78
N MET A 40 -14.20 -2.41 -6.83
CA MET A 40 -12.84 -2.31 -7.37
C MET A 40 -11.87 -1.66 -6.39
N ILE A 41 -12.28 -0.59 -5.71
CA ILE A 41 -11.46 0.05 -4.67
C ILE A 41 -11.16 -0.96 -3.55
N LYS A 42 -12.18 -1.67 -3.05
CA LYS A 42 -12.01 -2.68 -2.00
C LYS A 42 -11.08 -3.82 -2.43
N LYS A 43 -11.14 -4.24 -3.71
CA LYS A 43 -10.20 -5.22 -4.27
C LYS A 43 -8.77 -4.69 -4.31
N ILE A 44 -8.57 -3.44 -4.72
CA ILE A 44 -7.25 -2.79 -4.69
C ILE A 44 -6.73 -2.75 -3.25
N GLU A 45 -7.54 -2.31 -2.29
CA GLU A 45 -7.16 -2.27 -0.87
C GLU A 45 -6.80 -3.66 -0.32
N THR A 46 -7.56 -4.70 -0.71
CA THR A 46 -7.28 -6.08 -0.29
C THR A 46 -5.97 -6.59 -0.89
N MET A 47 -5.66 -6.21 -2.13
CA MET A 47 -4.42 -6.57 -2.81
C MET A 47 -3.22 -5.75 -2.33
N ALA A 48 -3.48 -4.56 -1.80
CA ALA A 48 -2.52 -3.63 -1.21
C ALA A 48 -2.49 -3.76 0.32
N LYS A 49 -2.66 -4.97 0.86
CA LYS A 49 -2.49 -5.20 2.30
C LYS A 49 -0.98 -5.24 2.59
N THR A 50 -0.56 -4.53 3.64
CA THR A 50 0.82 -4.60 4.15
C THR A 50 1.26 -6.06 4.32
N PRO A 51 2.49 -6.44 3.92
CA PRO A 51 3.02 -7.78 4.13
C PRO A 51 3.25 -8.12 5.62
N PHE A 52 3.28 -7.10 6.49
CA PHE A 52 3.58 -7.22 7.91
C PHE A 52 2.46 -6.68 8.81
N GLU A 53 2.38 -7.23 10.01
CA GLU A 53 1.49 -6.78 11.09
C GLU A 53 2.32 -6.38 12.31
N THR A 54 1.79 -5.49 13.16
CA THR A 54 2.44 -5.10 14.42
C THR A 54 2.73 -6.35 15.25
N GLY A 55 3.99 -6.49 15.67
CA GLY A 55 4.48 -7.63 16.43
C GLY A 55 5.31 -8.61 15.61
N ASP A 56 5.27 -8.54 14.28
CA ASP A 56 6.10 -9.36 13.40
C ASP A 56 7.60 -9.05 13.60
N ILE A 57 8.43 -10.09 13.47
CA ILE A 57 9.88 -9.96 13.38
C ILE A 57 10.26 -9.90 11.91
N VAL A 58 11.07 -8.91 11.55
CA VAL A 58 11.48 -8.62 10.18
C VAL A 58 12.99 -8.47 10.09
N GLU A 59 13.54 -8.87 8.95
CA GLU A 59 14.94 -8.72 8.59
C GLU A 59 15.08 -7.68 7.48
N LEU A 60 15.95 -6.69 7.66
CA LEU A 60 16.27 -5.69 6.66
C LEU A 60 17.09 -6.33 5.54
N VAL A 61 16.60 -6.29 4.30
CA VAL A 61 17.33 -6.85 3.14
C VAL A 61 17.96 -5.76 2.25
N SER A 62 17.70 -4.50 2.54
CA SER A 62 18.18 -3.35 1.78
C SER A 62 19.49 -2.81 2.33
N SER A 63 20.42 -2.45 1.44
CA SER A 63 21.66 -1.75 1.79
C SER A 63 21.50 -0.21 1.74
N SER A 64 20.30 0.30 1.48
CA SER A 64 20.04 1.74 1.30
C SER A 64 20.14 2.54 2.59
N TYR A 65 20.23 1.87 3.74
CA TYR A 65 20.15 2.47 5.08
C TYR A 65 21.45 2.37 5.88
N GLU A 66 22.55 1.91 5.27
CA GLU A 66 23.85 1.75 5.93
C GLU A 66 24.40 3.08 6.46
N ASP A 67 24.10 4.20 5.79
CA ASP A 67 24.46 5.55 6.25
C ASP A 67 23.75 5.94 7.56
N SER A 68 22.69 5.21 7.94
CA SER A 68 21.92 5.39 9.18
C SER A 68 22.19 4.26 10.18
N GLU A 69 23.30 3.53 10.03
CA GLU A 69 23.71 2.42 10.91
C GLU A 69 22.75 1.22 10.89
N HIS A 70 21.91 1.10 9.85
CA HIS A 70 21.07 -0.07 9.63
C HIS A 70 21.63 -0.89 8.47
N PHE A 71 22.01 -2.14 8.74
CA PHE A 71 22.68 -3.01 7.79
C PHE A 71 21.76 -4.12 7.30
N SER A 72 22.02 -4.59 6.08
CA SER A 72 21.36 -5.79 5.57
C SER A 72 21.64 -6.98 6.51
N GLY A 73 20.57 -7.67 6.93
CA GLY A 73 20.60 -8.72 7.94
C GLY A 73 20.20 -8.27 9.35
N ASP A 74 20.02 -6.97 9.59
CA ASP A 74 19.55 -6.47 10.88
C ASP A 74 18.10 -6.92 11.15
N LEU A 75 17.86 -7.38 12.37
CA LEU A 75 16.57 -7.82 12.84
C LEU A 75 15.90 -6.75 13.68
N GLY A 76 14.58 -6.65 13.52
CA GLY A 76 13.76 -5.82 14.37
C GLY A 76 12.31 -6.25 14.40
N LYS A 77 11.55 -5.61 15.27
CA LYS A 77 10.14 -5.88 15.49
C LYS A 77 9.28 -4.74 14.99
N VAL A 78 8.25 -5.06 14.22
CA VAL A 78 7.28 -4.08 13.72
C VAL A 78 6.44 -3.56 14.88
N VAL A 79 6.45 -2.25 15.10
CA VAL A 79 5.64 -1.60 16.14
C VAL A 79 4.44 -0.84 15.56
N ASP A 80 4.56 -0.33 14.34
CA ASP A 80 3.45 0.34 13.65
C ASP A 80 3.55 0.18 12.13
N VAL A 81 2.42 0.36 11.44
CA VAL A 81 2.33 0.29 9.98
C VAL A 81 1.55 1.49 9.47
N LYS A 82 2.16 2.22 8.54
CA LYS A 82 1.53 3.33 7.84
C LYS A 82 1.42 3.00 6.36
N SER A 83 0.30 3.35 5.76
CA SER A 83 0.06 3.15 4.33
C SER A 83 -0.24 4.48 3.66
N SER A 84 0.35 4.70 2.48
CA SER A 84 0.17 5.91 1.69
C SER A 84 -0.26 5.53 0.28
N VAL A 85 -1.34 6.16 -0.22
CA VAL A 85 -1.77 6.00 -1.61
C VAL A 85 -1.11 7.10 -2.46
N LEU A 86 -0.23 6.70 -3.37
CA LEU A 86 0.39 7.59 -4.33
C LEU A 86 -0.63 8.11 -5.36
N PRO A 87 -0.35 9.24 -6.05
CA PRO A 87 -1.21 9.77 -7.11
C PRO A 87 -1.44 8.80 -8.28
N CYS A 88 -0.52 7.86 -8.52
CA CYS A 88 -0.69 6.78 -9.48
C CYS A 88 -1.60 5.65 -8.97
N GLY A 89 -2.11 5.75 -7.74
CA GLY A 89 -2.90 4.76 -7.05
C GLY A 89 -2.08 3.61 -6.45
N HIS A 90 -0.75 3.61 -6.59
CA HIS A 90 0.11 2.67 -5.88
C HIS A 90 -0.01 2.88 -4.38
N VAL A 91 -0.05 1.82 -3.60
CA VAL A 91 -0.03 1.90 -2.13
C VAL A 91 1.37 1.52 -1.69
N GLU A 92 2.04 2.44 -1.03
CA GLU A 92 3.30 2.18 -0.35
C GLU A 92 3.00 1.93 1.13
N HIS A 93 3.72 0.98 1.71
CA HIS A 93 3.65 0.68 3.13
C HIS A 93 5.00 1.03 3.73
N ASP A 94 4.97 1.85 4.76
CA ASP A 94 6.11 2.05 5.64
C ASP A 94 5.82 1.31 6.95
N ILE A 95 6.82 0.64 7.50
CA ILE A 95 6.75 0.00 8.81
C ILE A 95 7.70 0.70 9.76
N GLN A 96 7.25 0.88 10.99
CA GLN A 96 8.11 1.34 12.06
C GLN A 96 8.72 0.13 12.75
N VAL A 97 10.04 0.11 12.87
CA VAL A 97 10.79 -1.03 13.43
C VAL A 97 11.55 -0.59 14.66
N VAL A 98 11.45 -1.39 15.72
CA VAL A 98 12.36 -1.34 16.88
C VAL A 98 13.41 -2.43 16.68
N TRP A 99 14.67 -2.04 16.65
CA TRP A 99 15.79 -2.92 16.29
C TRP A 99 16.35 -3.67 17.50
N ASP A 100 16.76 -4.92 17.29
CA ASP A 100 17.34 -5.76 18.33
C ASP A 100 18.75 -5.29 18.73
N ASN A 101 19.44 -4.56 17.84
CA ASN A 101 20.76 -3.99 18.08
C ASN A 101 20.72 -2.73 18.97
N GLY A 102 19.54 -2.24 19.35
CA GLY A 102 19.35 -1.07 20.21
C GLY A 102 19.49 0.28 19.50
N THR A 103 19.56 0.31 18.17
CA THR A 103 19.47 1.53 17.38
C THR A 103 18.06 2.14 17.44
N ASP A 104 17.96 3.43 17.10
CA ASP A 104 16.71 4.18 17.19
C ASP A 104 15.62 3.60 16.28
N GLU A 105 14.37 3.71 16.73
CA GLU A 105 13.21 3.32 15.93
C GLU A 105 13.07 4.23 14.69
N CYS A 106 12.80 3.63 13.54
CA CYS A 106 12.68 4.36 12.28
C CYS A 106 11.58 3.79 11.38
N TRP A 107 11.10 4.64 10.48
CA TRP A 107 10.16 4.27 9.42
C TRP A 107 10.92 3.90 8.17
N ILE A 108 10.73 2.69 7.69
CA ILE A 108 11.36 2.17 6.46
C ILE A 108 10.28 1.53 5.60
N ASN A 109 10.47 1.57 4.28
CA ASN A 109 9.54 0.96 3.33
C ASN A 109 9.46 -0.55 3.60
N ALA A 110 8.25 -1.10 3.69
CA ALA A 110 8.01 -2.51 3.92
C ALA A 110 8.64 -3.40 2.84
N ALA A 111 8.84 -2.90 1.62
CA ALA A 111 9.50 -3.64 0.54
C ALA A 111 10.98 -3.95 0.82
N ASP A 112 11.61 -3.23 1.74
CA ASP A 112 13.01 -3.43 2.13
C ASP A 112 13.19 -4.51 3.20
N PHE A 113 12.11 -5.20 3.59
CA PHE A 113 12.13 -6.25 4.62
C PHE A 113 11.62 -7.60 4.12
N ILE A 114 12.06 -8.65 4.79
CA ILE A 114 11.46 -9.99 4.73
C ILE A 114 11.01 -10.45 6.13
N ARG A 115 10.05 -11.36 6.19
CA ARG A 115 9.63 -11.98 7.45
C ARG A 115 10.69 -13.00 7.88
N TYR A 116 11.14 -12.89 9.13
CA TYR A 116 12.13 -13.80 9.74
C TYR A 116 11.46 -15.04 10.35
#